data_AF-A0A8K0SUU8-F1
#
_entry.id   AF-A0A8K0SUU8-F1
#
_cell.length_a   1.000
_cell.length_b   1.000
_cell.length_c   1.000
_cell.angle_alpha   90.00
_cell.angle_beta   90.00
_cell.angle_gamma   90.00
#
_symmetry.space_group_name_H-M   'P 1'
#
loop_
_entity.id
_entity.type
_entity.pdbx_description
1 polymer ?
#
loop_
_entity_poly.entity_id
_entity_poly.type
_entity_poly.pdbx_seq_one_letter_code
_entity_poly.pdbx_strand_id
1 'polypeptide(L)'
;MPTLRRRISPAITTQVGSSYYSECPRCIARKKINVCNRKHIQSKHLPHIRCKAGEKGAADCDKAFGERKNMYRHVWAHHKPFAMDPANGIPRQDAVCSLCGEEFKRRDNCKRHYEEKHRNIKRGSKAK
;
A
#
# COMPACT_ATOMS: atom_id res chain seq x y z
N MET A 1 -24.79 47.04 18.67
CA MET A 1 -25.53 45.92 18.04
C MET A 1 -24.55 44.79 17.73
N PRO A 2 -24.93 43.52 17.97
CA PRO A 2 -24.04 42.48 18.51
C PRO A 2 -23.18 41.75 17.47
N THR A 3 -22.07 41.20 17.97
CA THR A 3 -21.08 40.37 17.28
C THR A 3 -21.65 38.99 16.90
N LEU A 4 -21.67 38.64 15.60
CA LEU A 4 -21.85 37.24 15.19
C LEU A 4 -20.49 36.58 14.95
N ARG A 5 -19.89 36.04 16.01
CA ARG A 5 -18.91 34.96 15.88
C ARG A 5 -19.67 33.69 15.48
N ARG A 6 -19.50 33.26 14.22
CA ARG A 6 -19.96 31.94 13.75
C ARG A 6 -19.37 30.87 14.69
N ARG A 7 -20.24 30.22 15.47
CA ARG A 7 -19.91 28.99 16.20
C ARG A 7 -19.60 27.93 15.15
N ILE A 8 -18.37 27.44 15.14
CA ILE A 8 -18.02 26.20 14.45
C ILE A 8 -18.62 25.08 15.30
N SER A 9 -19.71 24.48 14.84
CA SER A 9 -20.35 23.36 15.52
C SER A 9 -19.36 22.19 15.65
N PRO A 10 -19.17 21.59 16.84
CA PRO A 10 -18.37 20.39 16.98
C PRO A 10 -19.05 19.23 16.25
N ALA A 11 -18.25 18.33 15.69
CA ALA A 11 -18.68 17.14 14.97
C ALA A 11 -19.86 16.44 15.68
N ILE A 12 -20.96 16.28 14.95
CA ILE A 12 -22.18 15.65 15.44
C ILE A 12 -21.89 14.15 15.65
N THR A 13 -21.58 13.75 16.88
CA THR A 13 -21.57 12.34 17.27
C THR A 13 -23.01 11.88 17.45
N THR A 14 -23.65 11.38 16.39
CA THR A 14 -24.99 10.81 16.50
C THR A 14 -24.94 9.44 17.19
N GLN A 15 -25.52 9.35 18.38
CA GLN A 15 -25.61 8.13 19.20
C GLN A 15 -26.82 7.29 18.75
N VAL A 16 -26.57 6.24 17.97
CA VAL A 16 -27.51 5.14 17.74
C VAL A 16 -26.72 3.83 17.91
N GLY A 17 -26.87 3.19 19.07
CA GLY A 17 -26.25 1.90 19.38
C GLY A 17 -24.79 1.96 19.86
N SER A 18 -24.37 0.92 20.59
CA SER A 18 -23.07 0.76 21.28
C SER A 18 -21.85 0.58 20.35
N SER A 19 -21.84 1.18 19.16
CA SER A 19 -20.67 1.17 18.28
C SER A 19 -20.37 2.57 17.75
N TYR A 20 -19.33 3.17 18.33
CA TYR A 20 -18.82 4.49 17.99
C TYR A 20 -18.12 4.42 16.61
N TYR A 21 -18.60 5.19 15.61
CA TYR A 21 -18.01 5.31 14.26
C TYR A 21 -17.53 6.76 13.99
N SER A 22 -16.31 6.94 13.47
CA SER A 22 -15.76 8.20 12.96
C SER A 22 -15.90 8.25 11.45
N GLU A 23 -16.30 9.40 10.93
CA GLU A 23 -16.35 9.66 9.49
C GLU A 23 -14.98 10.09 8.96
N CYS A 24 -14.60 9.60 7.78
CA CYS A 24 -13.39 10.06 7.11
C CYS A 24 -13.59 11.51 6.60
N PRO A 25 -12.71 12.47 6.95
CA PRO A 25 -12.83 13.87 6.52
C PRO A 25 -12.77 14.11 5.01
N ARG A 26 -12.37 13.10 4.23
CA ARG A 26 -12.17 13.20 2.78
C ARG A 26 -13.22 12.46 1.94
N CYS A 27 -13.92 11.47 2.50
CA CYS A 27 -14.95 10.75 1.76
C CYS A 27 -16.15 10.29 2.60
N ILE A 28 -16.27 10.77 3.84
CA ILE A 28 -17.41 10.55 4.74
C ILE A 28 -17.63 9.06 5.08
N ALA A 29 -16.69 8.18 4.69
CA ALA A 29 -16.77 6.76 4.98
C ALA A 29 -16.72 6.53 6.49
N ARG A 30 -17.73 5.83 7.01
CA ARG A 30 -17.86 5.51 8.45
C ARG A 30 -16.88 4.38 8.80
N LYS A 31 -15.95 4.65 9.71
CA LYS A 31 -15.00 3.67 10.27
C LYS A 31 -15.19 3.60 11.77
N LYS A 32 -15.03 2.41 12.36
CA LYS A 32 -15.10 2.26 13.83
C LYS A 32 -14.05 3.17 14.47
N ILE A 33 -14.40 3.87 15.55
CA ILE A 33 -13.55 4.93 16.13
C ILE A 33 -12.19 4.42 16.63
N ASN A 34 -12.11 3.15 17.03
CA ASN A 34 -10.85 2.51 17.41
C ASN A 34 -10.02 1.98 16.23
N VAL A 35 -10.45 2.19 14.98
CA VAL A 35 -9.70 1.82 13.78
C VAL A 35 -8.99 3.05 13.23
N CYS A 36 -7.67 3.01 13.21
CA CYS A 36 -6.84 4.08 12.69
C CYS A 36 -7.23 4.44 11.24
N ASN A 37 -7.81 5.63 11.06
CA ASN A 37 -8.20 6.18 9.76
C ASN A 37 -7.00 6.32 8.80
N ARG A 38 -5.76 6.27 9.29
CA ARG A 38 -4.53 6.32 8.48
C ARG A 38 -4.52 5.25 7.38
N LYS A 39 -4.88 4.00 7.69
CA LYS A 39 -4.89 2.91 6.68
C LYS A 39 -5.96 3.14 5.61
N HIS A 40 -7.13 3.64 6.02
CA HIS A 40 -8.20 4.01 5.09
C HIS A 40 -7.79 5.16 4.18
N ILE A 41 -7.25 6.24 4.76
CA ILE A 41 -6.77 7.41 4.00
C ILE A 41 -5.60 7.02 3.08
N GLN A 42 -4.64 6.23 3.56
CA GLN A 42 -3.53 5.75 2.75
C GLN A 42 -3.99 4.87 1.58
N SER A 43 -4.96 3.98 1.81
CA SER A 43 -5.44 3.05 0.79
C SER A 43 -6.41 3.66 -0.20
N LYS A 44 -7.26 4.61 0.23
CA LYS A 44 -8.38 5.14 -0.59
C LYS A 44 -8.16 6.57 -1.06
N HIS A 45 -7.32 7.35 -0.37
CA HIS A 45 -7.16 8.79 -0.64
C HIS A 45 -5.74 9.22 -0.99
N LEU A 46 -4.75 8.33 -0.83
CA LEU A 46 -3.35 8.57 -1.17
C LEU A 46 -2.76 7.56 -2.19
N PRO A 47 -3.52 6.86 -3.06
CA PRO A 47 -2.89 6.15 -4.18
C PRO A 47 -2.37 7.20 -5.17
N HIS A 48 -1.11 7.60 -5.00
CA HIS A 48 -0.47 8.67 -5.78
C HIS A 48 0.43 8.12 -6.89
N ILE A 49 0.78 6.83 -6.85
CA ILE A 49 1.70 6.24 -7.82
C ILE A 49 0.88 5.70 -8.99
N ARG A 50 0.78 6.50 -10.05
CA ARG A 50 0.16 6.09 -11.31
C ARG A 50 1.05 5.08 -12.05
N CYS A 51 0.41 4.28 -12.89
CA CYS A 51 1.11 3.35 -13.77
C CYS A 51 1.92 4.14 -14.82
N LYS A 52 3.25 4.01 -14.78
CA LYS A 52 4.15 4.68 -15.73
C LYS A 52 4.02 4.15 -17.17
N ALA A 53 3.43 2.97 -17.35
CA ALA A 53 3.22 2.39 -18.68
C ALA A 53 2.20 3.22 -19.49
N GLY A 54 1.21 3.84 -18.84
CA GLY A 54 0.22 4.70 -19.49
C GLY A 54 0.81 6.00 -20.03
N GLU A 55 1.79 6.58 -19.35
CA GLU A 55 2.42 7.85 -19.76
C GLU A 55 3.36 7.71 -20.96
N LYS A 56 3.84 6.50 -21.26
CA LYS A 56 4.80 6.21 -22.34
C LYS A 56 4.19 5.39 -23.49
N GLY A 57 2.86 5.38 -23.63
CA GLY A 57 2.17 4.76 -24.77
C GLY A 57 2.06 3.22 -24.72
N ALA A 58 2.44 2.59 -23.61
CA ALA A 58 2.29 1.15 -23.42
C ALA A 58 0.91 0.83 -22.81
N ALA A 59 -0.14 1.06 -23.62
CA ALA A 59 -1.56 0.92 -23.28
C ALA A 59 -2.08 1.92 -22.23
N ASP A 60 -3.23 2.53 -22.53
CA ASP A 60 -3.95 3.45 -21.64
C ASP A 60 -4.25 2.74 -20.31
N CYS A 61 -3.51 3.11 -19.26
CA CYS A 61 -3.59 2.46 -17.95
C CYS A 61 -3.63 3.50 -16.84
N ASP A 62 -4.84 3.82 -16.38
CA ASP A 62 -5.08 4.80 -15.32
C ASP A 62 -5.04 4.19 -13.90
N LYS A 63 -4.41 3.02 -13.73
CA LYS A 63 -4.35 2.38 -12.41
C LYS A 63 -3.36 3.10 -11.49
N ALA A 64 -3.85 3.48 -10.31
CA ALA A 64 -3.06 4.08 -9.24
C ALA A 64 -2.85 3.12 -8.07
N PHE A 65 -1.67 3.17 -7.46
CA PHE A 65 -1.27 2.30 -6.36
C PHE A 65 -0.79 3.11 -5.16
N GLY A 66 -1.03 2.58 -3.95
CA GLY A 66 -0.52 3.16 -2.71
C GLY A 66 0.95 2.86 -2.43
N GLU A 67 1.54 1.87 -3.11
CA GLU A 67 2.94 1.47 -2.93
C GLU A 67 3.62 1.15 -4.27
N ARG A 68 4.89 1.53 -4.40
CA ARG A 68 5.68 1.34 -5.63
C ARG A 68 5.83 -0.13 -5.99
N LYS A 69 6.01 -1.01 -4.99
CA LYS A 69 6.10 -2.47 -5.18
C LYS A 69 4.86 -3.07 -5.83
N ASN A 70 3.67 -2.54 -5.52
CA ASN A 70 2.42 -3.01 -6.07
C ASN A 70 2.23 -2.49 -7.51
N MET A 71 2.67 -1.25 -7.79
CA MET A 71 2.72 -0.72 -9.16
C MET A 71 3.66 -1.55 -10.04
N TYR A 72 4.87 -1.86 -9.59
CA TYR A 72 5.80 -2.72 -10.34
C TYR A 72 5.21 -4.10 -10.63
N ARG A 73 4.52 -4.71 -9.65
CA ARG A 73 3.83 -5.99 -9.86
C ARG A 73 2.75 -5.89 -10.93
N HIS A 74 1.97 -4.81 -10.92
CA HIS A 74 0.96 -4.57 -11.93
C HIS A 74 1.58 -4.40 -13.33
N VAL A 75 2.65 -3.62 -13.46
CA VAL A 75 3.38 -3.41 -14.71
C VAL A 75 3.93 -4.73 -15.26
N TRP A 76 4.52 -5.58 -14.42
CA TRP A 76 5.00 -6.90 -14.86
C TRP A 76 3.89 -7.85 -15.35
N ALA A 77 2.69 -7.74 -14.77
CA ALA A 77 1.56 -8.60 -15.13
C ALA A 77 0.82 -8.15 -16.41
N HIS A 78 0.68 -6.84 -16.63
CA HIS A 78 -0.12 -6.28 -17.72
C HIS A 78 0.67 -5.53 -18.79
N HIS A 79 1.86 -5.03 -18.45
CA HIS A 79 2.72 -4.22 -19.31
C HIS A 79 4.12 -4.85 -19.39
N LYS A 80 4.17 -6.16 -19.64
CA LYS A 80 5.41 -6.94 -19.73
C LYS A 80 6.45 -6.33 -20.68
N PRO A 81 6.13 -5.87 -21.92
CA PRO A 81 7.14 -5.25 -22.79
C PRO A 81 7.73 -3.98 -22.17
N PHE A 82 6.92 -3.18 -21.47
CA PHE A 82 7.38 -1.98 -20.77
C PHE A 82 8.29 -2.32 -19.57
N ALA A 83 7.98 -3.40 -18.86
CA ALA A 83 8.74 -3.88 -17.71
C ALA A 83 10.12 -4.45 -18.09
N MET A 84 10.26 -4.99 -19.31
CA MET A 84 11.51 -5.56 -19.81
C MET A 84 12.54 -4.50 -20.17
N ASP A 85 12.09 -3.30 -20.52
CA ASP A 85 12.96 -2.23 -20.93
C ASP A 85 13.66 -1.60 -19.69
N PRO A 86 14.99 -1.73 -19.58
CA PRO A 86 15.72 -1.24 -18.41
C PRO A 86 15.68 0.29 -18.28
N ALA A 87 15.41 1.05 -19.35
CA ALA A 87 15.31 2.51 -19.30
C ALA A 87 14.04 2.97 -18.55
N ASN A 88 13.06 2.08 -18.34
CA ASN A 88 11.87 2.38 -17.56
C ASN A 88 12.07 2.27 -16.05
N GLY A 89 13.23 1.79 -15.59
CA GLY A 89 13.57 1.71 -14.16
C GLY A 89 12.64 0.81 -13.35
N ILE A 90 12.03 -0.19 -14.01
CA ILE A 90 11.23 -1.23 -13.36
C ILE A 90 12.19 -2.34 -12.92
N PRO A 91 12.32 -2.64 -11.61
CA PRO A 91 13.19 -3.71 -11.17
C PRO A 91 12.66 -5.08 -11.66
N ARG A 92 13.59 -5.95 -12.04
CA ARG A 92 13.31 -7.36 -12.30
C ARG A 92 12.75 -8.06 -11.06
N GLN A 93 11.76 -8.92 -11.27
CA GLN A 93 11.08 -9.64 -10.19
C GLN A 93 11.73 -10.96 -9.84
N ASP A 94 12.49 -11.54 -10.78
CA ASP A 94 13.30 -12.72 -10.57
C ASP A 94 14.30 -12.49 -9.44
N ALA A 95 14.38 -13.48 -8.57
CA ALA A 95 15.31 -13.50 -7.45
C ALA A 95 15.81 -14.93 -7.26
N VAL A 96 17.12 -15.09 -7.18
CA VAL A 96 17.77 -16.37 -6.93
C VAL A 96 18.29 -16.37 -5.50
N CYS A 97 18.09 -17.47 -4.79
CA CYS A 97 18.69 -17.63 -3.47
C CYS A 97 20.20 -17.89 -3.62
N SER A 98 21.04 -17.04 -3.03
CA SER A 98 22.50 -17.19 -3.13
C SER A 98 23.08 -18.40 -2.40
N LEU A 99 22.30 -19.07 -1.54
CA LEU A 99 22.76 -20.22 -0.75
C LEU A 99 22.40 -21.56 -1.37
N CYS A 100 21.20 -21.71 -1.93
CA CYS A 100 20.75 -22.97 -2.56
C CYS A 100 20.56 -22.88 -4.08
N GLY A 101 20.68 -21.69 -4.67
CA GLY A 101 20.48 -21.50 -6.11
C GLY A 101 19.02 -21.59 -6.58
N GLU A 102 18.04 -21.73 -5.68
CA GLU A 102 16.63 -21.81 -6.08
C GLU A 102 16.15 -20.49 -6.71
N GLU A 103 15.52 -20.61 -7.88
CA GLU A 103 14.98 -19.50 -8.64
C GLU A 103 13.53 -19.20 -8.24
N PHE A 104 13.27 -17.95 -7.86
CA PHE A 104 11.95 -17.47 -7.53
C PHE A 104 11.49 -16.43 -8.53
N LYS A 105 10.24 -16.57 -9.00
CA LYS A 105 9.57 -15.54 -9.82
C LYS A 105 9.40 -14.19 -9.10
N ARG A 106 9.62 -14.15 -7.78
CA ARG A 106 9.40 -12.97 -6.92
C ARG A 106 10.45 -12.88 -5.83
N ARG A 107 11.01 -11.69 -5.64
CA ARG A 107 11.88 -11.35 -4.49
C ARG A 107 11.25 -11.62 -3.12
N ASP A 108 9.95 -11.34 -2.95
CA ASP A 108 9.26 -11.61 -1.67
C ASP A 108 9.30 -13.10 -1.29
N ASN A 109 9.16 -13.98 -2.30
CA ASN A 109 9.19 -15.42 -2.11
C ASN A 109 10.60 -15.89 -1.78
N CYS A 110 11.61 -15.38 -2.50
CA CYS A 110 13.02 -15.65 -2.19
C CYS A 110 13.38 -15.21 -0.76
N LYS A 111 12.91 -14.04 -0.32
CA LYS A 111 13.12 -13.58 1.06
C LYS A 111 12.50 -14.53 2.08
N ARG A 112 11.23 -14.90 1.89
CA ARG A 112 10.56 -15.86 2.77
C ARG A 112 11.27 -17.21 2.79
N HIS A 113 11.64 -17.73 1.62
CA HIS A 113 12.43 -18.95 1.49
C HIS A 113 13.73 -18.84 2.29
N TYR A 114 14.48 -17.74 2.16
CA TYR A 114 15.69 -17.51 2.93
C TYR A 114 15.42 -17.50 4.44
N GLU A 115 14.34 -16.86 4.88
CA GLU A 115 13.95 -16.83 6.29
C GLU A 115 13.53 -18.21 6.85
N GLU A 116 12.94 -19.07 6.03
CA GLU A 116 12.48 -20.40 6.47
C GLU A 116 13.57 -21.47 6.36
N LYS A 117 14.41 -21.41 5.31
CA LYS A 117 15.38 -22.46 4.97
C LYS A 117 16.80 -22.14 5.37
N HIS A 118 17.16 -20.88 5.49
CA HIS A 118 18.55 -20.45 5.69
C HIS A 118 18.76 -19.58 6.93
N ARG A 119 17.72 -18.93 7.44
CA ARG A 119 17.82 -18.07 8.62
C ARG A 119 17.66 -18.89 9.91
N ASN A 120 18.77 -19.38 10.44
CA ASN A 120 18.80 -20.04 11.75
C ASN A 120 19.10 -19.04 12.87
N ILE A 121 18.18 -18.09 13.12
CA ILE A 121 18.30 -17.16 14.25
C ILE A 121 17.35 -17.64 15.35
N LYS A 122 17.91 -18.21 16.42
CA LYS A 122 17.22 -18.32 17.72
C LYS A 122 16.70 -16.93 18.07
N ARG A 123 15.39 -16.70 18.01
CA ARG A 123 14.79 -15.44 18.45
C ARG A 123 15.13 -15.31 19.93
N GLY A 124 16.12 -14.47 20.25
CA GLY A 124 16.48 -14.15 21.61
C GLY A 124 15.24 -13.71 22.37
N SER A 125 14.89 -14.50 23.38
CA SER A 125 13.91 -14.19 24.40
C SER A 125 14.17 -12.78 24.91
N LYS A 126 13.13 -11.93 24.93
CA LYS A 126 13.18 -10.71 25.72
C LYS A 126 13.42 -11.13 27.17
N ALA A 127 14.59 -10.80 27.71
CA ALA A 127 14.83 -10.85 29.15
C ALA A 127 13.97 -9.78 29.82
N LYS A 128 13.51 -10.15 31.03
CA LYS A 128 12.56 -9.50 31.92
C LYS A 128 12.79 -8.00 32.13
#